data_AF-A0AAV0WRF4-F1
#
_entry.id   AF-A0AAV0WRF4-F1
#
_cell.length_a   1.000
_cell.length_b   1.000
_cell.length_c   1.000
_cell.angle_alpha   90.00
_cell.angle_beta   90.00
_cell.angle_gamma   90.00
#
_symmetry.space_group_name_H-M   'P 1'
#
loop_
_entity.id
_entity.type
_entity.pdbx_description
1 polymer ?
#
loop_
_entity_poly.entity_id
_entity_poly.type
_entity_poly.pdbx_seq_one_letter_code
_entity_poly.pdbx_strand_id
1 'polypeptide(L)'
;MKDAEQDFRLNRTRDMYKRVKDIKGDFKKKERFLKDDDGMLITAEKEIAEQWRKYFDKLLNCEEPTEKFNFNIENINTQECTYPTLEEIKGQVHRLKNHKSPGEDCVQAELLKKGGLIKYSRIVF
;
A
#
# COMPACT_ATOMS: atom_id res chain seq x y z
N MET A 1 -0.99 20.54 -17.90
CA MET A 1 -1.02 19.26 -18.64
C MET A 1 0.37 18.86 -19.13
N LYS A 2 1.04 19.66 -19.97
CA LYS A 2 2.39 19.35 -20.52
C LYS A 2 3.42 18.93 -19.46
N ASP A 3 3.48 19.62 -18.32
CA ASP A 3 4.42 19.27 -17.23
C ASP A 3 4.10 17.93 -16.57
N ALA A 4 2.82 17.56 -16.45
CA ALA A 4 2.42 16.27 -15.89
C ALA A 4 2.75 15.12 -16.86
N GLU A 5 2.58 15.34 -18.17
CA GLU A 5 3.00 14.39 -19.21
C GLU A 5 4.53 14.20 -19.21
N GLN A 6 5.28 15.29 -19.01
CA GLN A 6 6.74 15.22 -18.88
C GLN A 6 7.16 14.44 -17.63
N ASP A 7 6.52 14.68 -16.48
CA ASP A 7 6.79 13.92 -15.25
C ASP A 7 6.43 12.43 -15.41
N PHE A 8 5.38 12.09 -16.16
CA PHE A 8 5.06 10.69 -16.50
C PHE A 8 6.18 10.04 -17.32
N ARG A 9 6.66 10.71 -18.39
CA ARG A 9 7.77 10.21 -19.23
C ARG A 9 9.06 10.02 -18.44
N LEU A 10 9.29 10.84 -17.41
CA LEU A 10 10.46 10.75 -16.53
C LEU A 10 10.26 9.79 -15.33
N ASN A 11 9.19 8.99 -15.29
CA ASN A 11 8.84 8.11 -14.18
C ASN A 11 8.68 8.82 -12.82
N ARG A 12 8.37 10.12 -12.82
CA ARG A 12 8.11 10.95 -11.64
C ARG A 12 6.62 10.90 -11.28
N THR A 13 6.10 9.69 -11.09
CA THR A 13 4.65 9.45 -10.93
C THR A 13 4.05 10.23 -9.76
N ARG A 14 4.81 10.43 -8.68
CA ARG A 14 4.38 11.25 -7.53
C ARG A 14 4.10 12.70 -7.92
N ASP A 15 5.02 13.32 -8.67
CA ASP A 15 4.90 14.73 -9.05
C ASP A 15 3.84 14.92 -10.14
N MET A 16 3.71 13.96 -11.06
CA MET A 16 2.57 13.87 -11.96
C MET A 16 1.24 13.89 -11.17
N TYR A 17 1.06 13.01 -10.17
CA TYR A 17 -0.17 12.97 -9.37
C TYR A 17 -0.41 14.24 -8.56
N LYS A 18 0.64 14.87 -8.02
CA LYS A 18 0.53 16.19 -7.35
C LYS A 18 -0.01 17.23 -8.31
N ARG A 19 0.58 17.37 -9.50
CA ARG A 19 0.12 18.33 -10.51
C ARG A 19 -1.31 18.06 -10.95
N VAL A 20 -1.68 16.79 -11.17
CA VAL A 20 -3.06 16.42 -11.50
C VAL A 20 -4.01 16.79 -10.36
N LYS A 21 -3.60 16.55 -9.11
CA LYS A 21 -4.38 16.97 -7.93
C LYS A 21 -4.52 18.48 -7.86
N ASP A 22 -3.47 19.24 -8.13
CA ASP A 22 -3.50 20.71 -8.08
C ASP A 22 -4.38 21.29 -9.21
N ILE A 23 -4.33 20.70 -10.41
CA ILE A 23 -5.18 21.08 -11.56
C ILE A 23 -6.66 20.75 -11.29
N LYS A 24 -6.94 19.60 -10.66
CA LYS A 24 -8.30 19.12 -10.38
C LYS A 24 -8.85 19.62 -9.04
N GLY A 25 -8.01 20.30 -8.25
CA GLY A 25 -8.14 20.42 -6.81
C GLY A 25 -9.11 21.47 -6.32
N ASP A 26 -10.40 21.32 -6.61
CA ASP A 26 -11.43 22.04 -5.88
C ASP A 26 -11.62 21.42 -4.48
N PHE A 27 -12.00 22.27 -3.51
CA PHE A 27 -12.39 21.84 -2.18
C PHE A 27 -13.56 20.85 -2.28
N LYS A 28 -13.30 19.58 -1.98
CA LYS A 28 -14.35 18.58 -1.81
C LYS A 28 -14.76 18.53 -0.34
N LYS A 29 -16.00 18.94 -0.06
CA LYS A 29 -16.61 18.70 1.25
C LYS A 29 -16.54 17.19 1.52
N LYS A 30 -16.04 16.80 2.71
CA LYS A 30 -16.08 15.40 3.13
C LYS A 30 -17.55 14.98 3.23
N GLU A 31 -17.96 14.07 2.36
CA GLU A 31 -19.27 13.43 2.44
C GLU A 31 -19.25 12.48 3.64
N ARG A 32 -20.14 12.73 4.61
CA ARG A 32 -20.33 11.90 5.81
C ARG A 32 -21.77 11.40 5.82
N PHE A 33 -22.12 10.59 4.83
CA PHE A 33 -23.41 9.94 4.76
C PHE A 33 -23.23 8.48 4.37
N LEU A 34 -24.14 7.63 4.82
CA LEU A 34 -24.23 6.22 4.44
C LEU A 34 -25.55 5.95 3.73
N LYS A 35 -25.63 4.83 3.02
CA LYS A 35 -26.91 4.25 2.64
C LYS A 35 -27.20 3.10 3.60
N ASP A 36 -28.42 3.05 4.10
CA ASP A 36 -28.90 1.86 4.80
C ASP A 36 -29.23 0.72 3.83
N ASP A 37 -29.67 -0.40 4.40
CA ASP A 37 -30.02 -1.61 3.64
C ASP A 37 -31.26 -1.41 2.75
N ASP A 38 -32.12 -0.44 3.09
CA ASP A 38 -33.29 -0.02 2.30
C ASP A 38 -32.95 1.02 1.23
N GLY A 39 -31.68 1.45 1.15
CA GLY A 39 -31.16 2.42 0.19
C GLY A 39 -31.41 3.89 0.55
N MET A 40 -31.92 4.19 1.75
CA MET A 40 -32.08 5.54 2.27
C MET A 40 -30.78 6.13 2.79
N LEU A 41 -30.65 7.45 2.66
CA LEU A 41 -29.45 8.19 3.02
C LEU A 41 -29.43 8.52 4.53
N ILE A 42 -28.52 7.92 5.27
CA ILE A 42 -28.24 8.24 6.68
C ILE A 42 -27.21 9.37 6.74
N THR A 43 -27.53 10.45 7.45
CA THR A 43 -26.64 11.62 7.60
C THR A 43 -26.31 11.97 9.05
N ALA A 44 -27.06 11.44 10.02
CA ALA A 44 -26.85 11.70 11.44
C ALA A 44 -25.71 10.83 11.99
N GLU A 45 -24.76 11.43 12.72
CA GLU A 45 -23.57 10.71 13.21
C GLU A 45 -23.90 9.51 14.11
N LYS A 46 -24.97 9.61 14.92
CA LYS A 46 -25.44 8.50 15.76
C LYS A 46 -25.96 7.32 14.94
N GLU A 47 -26.72 7.61 13.89
CA GLU A 47 -27.29 6.58 13.01
C GLU A 47 -26.20 5.95 12.15
N ILE A 48 -25.22 6.73 11.70
CA ILE A 48 -24.01 6.23 11.02
C ILE A 48 -23.26 5.25 11.91
N ALA A 49 -23.01 5.62 13.17
CA ALA A 49 -22.31 4.76 14.12
C ALA A 49 -23.10 3.46 14.38
N GLU A 50 -24.42 3.57 14.49
CA GLU A 50 -25.31 2.42 14.68
C GLU A 50 -25.33 1.49 13.46
N GLN A 51 -25.33 2.02 12.24
CA GLN A 51 -25.24 1.22 11.02
C GLN A 51 -23.89 0.51 10.92
N TRP A 52 -22.78 1.18 11.26
CA TRP A 52 -21.47 0.54 11.36
C TRP A 52 -21.44 -0.57 12.41
N ARG A 53 -22.04 -0.35 13.58
CA ARG A 53 -22.16 -1.36 14.63
C ARG A 53 -22.86 -2.60 14.10
N LYS A 54 -24.03 -2.46 13.47
CA LYS A 54 -24.80 -3.57 12.87
C LYS A 54 -24.00 -4.30 11.78
N TYR A 55 -23.33 -3.55 10.90
CA TYR A 55 -22.52 -4.13 9.83
C TYR A 55 -21.37 -4.98 10.37
N PHE A 56 -20.58 -4.44 11.29
CA PHE A 56 -19.44 -5.16 11.87
C PHE A 56 -19.88 -6.33 12.76
N ASP A 57 -21.00 -6.19 13.47
CA ASP A 57 -21.57 -7.28 14.26
C ASP A 57 -21.91 -8.49 13.37
N LYS A 58 -22.53 -8.25 12.21
CA LYS A 58 -22.79 -9.30 11.23
C LYS A 58 -21.52 -9.86 10.58
N LEU A 59 -20.56 -8.99 10.26
CA LEU A 59 -19.32 -9.39 9.58
C LEU A 59 -18.39 -10.22 10.47
N LEU A 60 -18.30 -9.87 11.76
CA LEU A 60 -17.35 -10.49 12.69
C LEU A 60 -17.94 -11.71 13.41
N ASN A 61 -19.26 -11.77 13.56
CA ASN A 61 -19.97 -12.91 14.14
C ASN A 61 -20.64 -13.80 13.08
N CYS A 62 -20.16 -13.76 11.83
CA CYS A 62 -20.64 -14.67 10.80
C CYS A 62 -20.17 -16.10 11.05
N GLU A 63 -20.90 -17.07 10.49
CA GLU A 63 -20.50 -18.47 10.51
C GLU A 63 -19.17 -18.68 9.77
N GLU A 64 -18.45 -19.74 10.11
CA GLU A 64 -17.20 -20.06 9.42
C GLU A 64 -17.41 -20.15 7.91
N PRO A 65 -16.55 -19.53 7.10
CA PRO A 65 -16.69 -19.57 5.64
C PRO A 65 -16.59 -21.01 5.14
N THR A 66 -17.47 -21.36 4.19
CA THR A 66 -17.49 -22.67 3.53
C THR A 66 -16.16 -22.96 2.81
N GLU A 67 -15.54 -21.93 2.24
CA GLU A 67 -14.24 -22.01 1.58
C GLU A 67 -13.14 -21.57 2.54
N LYS A 68 -12.44 -22.56 3.10
CA LYS A 68 -11.24 -22.31 3.91
C LYS A 68 -10.02 -22.28 2.99
N PHE A 69 -9.23 -21.23 3.08
CA PHE A 69 -7.93 -21.18 2.43
C PHE A 69 -6.99 -22.18 3.12
N ASN A 70 -6.71 -23.29 2.45
CA ASN A 70 -5.70 -24.24 2.89
C ASN A 70 -4.37 -23.89 2.24
N PHE A 71 -3.43 -23.38 3.04
CA PHE A 71 -2.07 -23.16 2.57
C PHE A 71 -1.39 -24.51 2.34
N ASN A 72 -1.25 -24.92 1.07
CA ASN A 72 -0.60 -26.18 0.72
C ASN A 72 0.93 -26.03 0.77
N ILE A 73 1.55 -26.73 1.72
CA ILE A 73 2.99 -26.78 2.00
C ILE A 73 3.76 -27.55 0.89
N GLU A 74 3.06 -28.29 0.02
CA GLU A 74 3.67 -29.12 -1.04
C GLU A 74 4.44 -28.30 -2.10
N ASN A 75 4.24 -26.99 -2.19
CA ASN A 75 4.97 -26.10 -3.10
C ASN A 75 5.96 -25.17 -2.38
N ILE A 76 6.54 -25.60 -1.25
CA ILE A 76 7.69 -24.88 -0.69
C ILE A 76 8.87 -25.07 -1.64
N ASN A 77 9.45 -23.96 -2.09
CA ASN A 77 10.69 -23.99 -2.84
C ASN A 77 11.82 -24.47 -1.91
N THR A 78 12.19 -25.75 -2.01
CA THR A 78 13.29 -26.37 -1.25
C THR A 78 14.64 -26.18 -1.92
N GLN A 79 14.71 -25.43 -3.02
CA GLN A 79 15.96 -25.18 -3.72
C GLN A 79 16.85 -24.27 -2.89
N GLU A 80 18.09 -24.69 -2.65
CA GLU A 80 19.09 -23.86 -1.97
C GLU A 80 19.30 -22.56 -2.77
N CYS A 81 19.01 -21.43 -2.13
CA CYS A 81 19.28 -20.11 -2.68
C CYS A 81 20.71 -19.72 -2.30
N THR A 82 21.56 -19.50 -3.29
CA THR A 82 22.93 -19.00 -3.06
C THR A 82 22.88 -17.58 -2.53
N TYR A 83 23.80 -17.23 -1.63
CA TYR A 83 23.90 -15.85 -1.13
C TYR A 83 24.16 -14.86 -2.29
N PRO A 84 23.43 -13.73 -2.33
CA PRO A 84 23.63 -12.72 -3.35
C PRO A 84 24.99 -12.05 -3.18
N THR A 85 25.61 -11.69 -4.29
CA THR A 85 26.86 -10.92 -4.32
C THR A 85 26.62 -9.47 -3.89
N LEU A 86 27.69 -8.81 -3.42
CA LEU A 86 27.60 -7.40 -3.03
C LEU A 86 27.18 -6.48 -4.20
N GLU A 87 27.57 -6.81 -5.43
CA GLU A 87 27.18 -6.06 -6.63
C GLU A 87 25.68 -6.20 -6.93
N GLU A 88 25.13 -7.41 -6.81
CA GLU A 88 23.70 -7.64 -6.93
C GLU A 88 22.92 -6.85 -5.88
N ILE A 89 23.34 -6.91 -4.60
CA ILE A 89 22.71 -6.15 -3.52
C ILE A 89 22.71 -4.65 -3.82
N LYS A 90 23.84 -4.09 -4.26
CA LYS A 90 23.94 -2.68 -4.67
C LYS A 90 23.00 -2.35 -5.82
N GLY A 91 22.95 -3.21 -6.84
CA GLY A 91 22.06 -3.05 -8.00
C GLY A 91 20.59 -3.04 -7.58
N GLN A 92 20.19 -3.96 -6.70
CA GLN A 92 18.83 -4.03 -6.17
C GLN A 92 18.46 -2.79 -5.36
N VAL A 93 19.34 -2.35 -4.46
CA VAL A 93 19.11 -1.16 -3.62
C VAL A 93 19.00 0.09 -4.48
N HIS A 94 19.82 0.23 -5.52
CA HIS A 94 19.73 1.35 -6.46
C HIS A 94 18.39 1.37 -7.21
N ARG A 95 17.87 0.19 -7.58
CA ARG A 95 16.63 0.01 -8.32
C ARG A 95 15.36 0.28 -7.50
N LEU A 96 15.44 0.28 -6.17
CA LEU A 96 14.28 0.57 -5.30
C LEU A 96 13.62 1.89 -5.68
N LYS A 97 12.28 1.96 -5.62
CA LYS A 97 11.57 3.22 -5.91
C LYS A 97 11.57 4.10 -4.66
N ASN A 98 11.90 5.38 -4.84
CA ASN A 98 11.79 6.37 -3.77
C ASN A 98 10.31 6.69 -3.49
N HIS A 99 10.03 7.21 -2.30
CA HIS A 99 8.73 7.68 -1.83
C HIS A 99 7.66 6.59 -1.82
N LYS A 100 8.10 5.35 -1.67
CA LYS A 100 7.23 4.24 -1.29
C LYS A 100 7.12 4.17 0.22
N SER A 101 6.01 3.61 0.69
CA SER A 101 5.86 3.29 2.10
C SER A 101 6.96 2.30 2.50
N PRO A 102 7.56 2.44 3.69
CA PRO A 102 8.46 1.43 4.21
C PRO A 102 7.71 0.12 4.41
N GLY A 103 8.46 -0.99 4.49
CA GLY A 103 7.90 -2.29 4.85
C GLY A 103 7.65 -2.39 6.36
N GLU A 104 7.49 -3.62 6.83
CA GLU A 104 7.37 -3.95 8.26
C GLU A 104 8.61 -3.49 9.06
N ASP A 105 9.77 -3.48 8.42
CA ASP A 105 11.03 -2.99 8.98
C ASP A 105 11.06 -1.47 9.25
N CYS A 106 10.03 -0.73 8.79
CA CYS A 106 9.95 0.72 8.85
C CYS A 106 11.11 1.45 8.14
N VAL A 107 11.85 0.77 7.24
CA VAL A 107 13.00 1.35 6.53
C VAL A 107 12.60 1.85 5.15
N GLN A 108 12.89 3.11 4.86
CA GLN A 108 12.65 3.70 3.54
C GLN A 108 13.80 3.41 2.57
N ALA A 109 13.45 3.25 1.28
CA ALA A 109 14.43 3.01 0.21
C ALA A 109 15.51 4.09 0.12
N GLU A 110 15.16 5.35 0.38
CA GLU A 110 16.09 6.48 0.35
C GLU A 110 17.18 6.37 1.41
N LEU A 111 16.87 5.78 2.57
CA LEU A 111 17.83 5.54 3.64
C LEU A 111 18.83 4.46 3.25
N LEU A 112 18.36 3.40 2.57
CA LEU A 112 19.23 2.34 2.07
C LEU A 112 20.19 2.87 1.00
N LYS A 113 19.68 3.69 0.07
CA LYS A 113 20.50 4.29 -1.00
C LYS A 113 21.55 5.27 -0.48
N LYS A 114 21.25 6.04 0.58
CA LYS A 114 22.16 7.04 1.16
C LYS A 114 23.07 6.48 2.26
N GLY A 115 22.76 5.30 2.79
CA GLY A 115 23.37 4.75 4.02
C GLY A 115 24.77 4.14 3.89
N GLY A 116 25.38 4.15 2.70
CA GLY A 116 26.74 3.65 2.48
C GLY A 116 26.91 2.12 2.60
N LEU A 117 28.13 1.63 2.32
CA LEU A 117 28.42 0.19 2.17
C LEU A 117 28.24 -0.66 3.44
N ILE A 118 28.30 -0.03 4.61
CA ILE A 118 28.35 -0.69 5.92
C ILE A 118 27.04 -1.43 6.26
N LYS A 119 25.93 -1.12 5.58
CA LYS A 119 24.65 -1.78 5.81
C LYS A 119 24.41 -3.02 4.94
N TYR A 120 25.12 -3.21 3.83
CA TYR A 120 24.85 -4.31 2.88
C TYR A 120 25.31 -5.69 3.39
N SER A 121 26.29 -5.74 4.30
CA SER A 121 26.80 -6.99 4.88
C SER A 121 25.88 -7.61 5.94
N ARG A 122 24.82 -6.89 6.37
CA ARG A 122 23.88 -7.32 7.41
C ARG A 122 22.44 -7.50 6.91
N ILE A 123 22.18 -7.26 5.62
CA ILE A 123 20.87 -7.54 5.02
C ILE A 123 20.84 -9.04 4.74
N VAL A 124 20.27 -9.80 5.67
CA VAL A 124 19.94 -11.22 5.50
C VAL A 124 18.46 -11.26 5.16
N PHE A 125 18.12 -11.83 3.99
CA PHE A 125 16.74 -12.06 3.54
C PHE A 125 16.22 -13.38 4.08
#